data_AF-A0A5B7E1Z8-F1
#
_entry.id   AF-A0A5B7E1Z8-F1
#
_cell.length_a   1.000
_cell.length_b   1.000
_cell.length_c   1.000
_cell.angle_alpha   90.00
_cell.angle_beta   90.00
_cell.angle_gamma   90.00
#
_symmetry.space_group_name_H-M   'P 1'
#
loop_
_entity.id
_entity.type
_entity.pdbx_description
1 polymer ?
#
loop_
_entity_poly.entity_id
_entity_poly.type
_entity_poly.pdbx_seq_one_letter_code
_entity_poly.pdbx_strand_id
1 'polypeptide(L)'
;MSITIDIQLNRSSKIYHPGETVSGVVVVDSRSDTRHDGITLTMDGMVSIQLSPRSAGLLESIVSSSKPVPLLSHSVVIAKSGKLPAGQTELPFELPLAPRSTSKTLYETYHGIYITVHYCLHCDLKRSLLAKDVNKSQEFIVEYKTGTEGKNQMEAVNFEIRPETLQNVRDRARIPRFLVRGHLDSVNCPLSKPLTGEVGI
;
A
#
# COMPACT_ATOMS: atom_id res chain seq x y z
N MET A 1 -34.26 -4.63 -9.90
CA MET A 1 -33.24 -5.05 -10.88
C MET A 1 -31.88 -4.90 -10.22
N SER A 2 -31.16 -6.00 -10.00
CA SER A 2 -29.81 -5.99 -9.42
C SER A 2 -28.80 -5.88 -10.57
N ILE A 3 -28.03 -4.79 -10.57
CA ILE A 3 -26.81 -4.65 -11.35
C ILE A 3 -25.65 -4.74 -10.36
N THR A 4 -24.61 -5.50 -10.72
CA THR A 4 -23.41 -5.66 -9.91
C THR A 4 -22.20 -5.20 -10.71
N ILE A 5 -21.17 -4.74 -10.00
CA ILE A 5 -19.91 -4.31 -10.58
C ILE A 5 -18.75 -4.90 -9.80
N ASP A 6 -17.77 -5.41 -10.53
CA ASP A 6 -16.55 -5.99 -10.00
C ASP A 6 -15.33 -5.46 -10.75
N ILE A 7 -14.17 -5.44 -10.09
CA ILE A 7 -12.90 -4.99 -10.67
C ILE A 7 -11.94 -6.18 -10.59
N GLN A 8 -11.56 -6.70 -11.75
CA GLN A 8 -10.67 -7.86 -11.86
C GLN A 8 -9.34 -7.40 -12.45
N LEU A 9 -8.30 -7.46 -11.62
CA LEU A 9 -6.93 -7.16 -12.04
C LEU A 9 -6.34 -8.34 -12.80
N ASN A 10 -5.61 -8.06 -13.89
CA ASN A 10 -4.90 -9.10 -14.65
C ASN A 10 -3.83 -9.82 -13.81
N ARG A 11 -3.26 -9.14 -12.82
CA ARG A 11 -2.24 -9.68 -11.91
C ARG A 11 -2.91 -10.22 -10.65
N SER A 12 -2.86 -11.55 -10.47
CA SER A 12 -3.48 -12.24 -9.33
C SER A 12 -2.88 -11.87 -7.97
N SER A 13 -1.58 -11.58 -7.91
CA SER A 13 -0.92 -11.14 -6.67
C SER A 13 -1.40 -9.76 -6.19
N LYS A 14 -1.91 -8.93 -7.11
CA LYS A 14 -2.24 -7.51 -6.87
C LYS A 14 -1.06 -6.68 -6.36
N ILE A 15 0.17 -7.16 -6.52
CA ILE A 15 1.40 -6.45 -6.14
C ILE A 15 1.95 -5.78 -7.40
N TYR A 16 2.24 -4.49 -7.32
CA TYR A 16 2.77 -3.67 -8.41
C TYR A 16 3.98 -2.86 -7.96
N HIS A 17 4.76 -2.37 -8.91
CA HIS A 17 5.91 -1.52 -8.66
C HIS A 17 5.75 -0.16 -9.35
N PRO A 18 6.32 0.93 -8.80
CA PRO A 18 6.30 2.23 -9.46
C PRO A 18 6.77 2.17 -10.92
N GLY A 19 6.02 2.82 -11.80
CA GLY A 19 6.24 2.84 -13.25
C GLY A 19 5.64 1.66 -14.02
N GLU A 20 5.03 0.67 -13.36
CA GLU A 20 4.24 -0.37 -14.02
C GLU A 20 2.86 0.15 -14.48
N THR A 21 2.16 -0.64 -15.29
CA THR A 21 0.75 -0.39 -15.67
C THR A 21 -0.16 -1.29 -14.85
N VAL A 22 -1.17 -0.71 -14.22
CA VAL A 22 -2.27 -1.45 -13.59
C VAL A 22 -3.35 -1.69 -14.64
N SER A 23 -3.58 -2.95 -15.00
CA SER A 23 -4.54 -3.35 -16.02
C SER A 23 -5.47 -4.46 -15.54
N GLY A 24 -6.64 -4.53 -16.15
CA GLY A 24 -7.69 -5.46 -15.78
C GLY A 24 -8.97 -5.24 -16.57
N VAL A 25 -10.06 -5.81 -16.07
CA VAL A 25 -11.42 -5.61 -16.58
C VAL A 25 -12.36 -5.18 -15.47
N VAL A 26 -13.25 -4.25 -15.77
CA VAL A 26 -14.44 -3.99 -14.96
C VAL A 26 -15.55 -4.87 -15.49
N VAL A 27 -16.11 -5.69 -14.62
CA VAL A 27 -17.17 -6.64 -14.94
C VAL A 27 -18.48 -6.07 -14.45
N VAL A 28 -19.42 -5.84 -15.37
CA VAL A 28 -20.77 -5.40 -15.05
C VAL A 28 -21.73 -6.54 -15.38
N ASP A 29 -22.48 -7.02 -14.39
CA ASP A 29 -23.49 -8.06 -14.58
C ASP A 29 -24.88 -7.54 -14.22
N SER A 30 -25.83 -7.75 -15.13
CA SER A 30 -27.22 -7.35 -14.96
C SER A 30 -28.19 -8.34 -15.59
N ARG A 31 -29.32 -8.61 -14.93
CA ARG A 31 -30.38 -9.50 -15.46
C ARG A 31 -31.17 -8.90 -16.61
N SER A 32 -30.99 -7.61 -16.89
CA SER A 32 -31.69 -6.90 -17.95
C SER A 32 -30.82 -5.80 -18.52
N ASP A 33 -31.09 -5.47 -19.77
CA ASP A 33 -30.66 -4.26 -20.43
C ASP A 33 -30.67 -3.02 -19.51
N THR A 34 -29.52 -2.42 -19.25
CA THR A 34 -29.37 -1.36 -18.24
C THR A 34 -28.81 -0.08 -18.86
N ARG A 35 -29.55 1.02 -18.71
CA ARG A 35 -29.06 2.37 -19.06
C ARG A 35 -28.16 2.92 -17.95
N HIS A 36 -27.10 3.60 -18.35
CA HIS A 36 -26.14 4.24 -17.46
C HIS A 36 -25.69 5.58 -18.05
N ASP A 37 -25.34 6.51 -17.17
CA ASP A 37 -24.90 7.86 -17.53
C ASP A 37 -23.36 7.96 -17.63
N GLY A 38 -22.68 6.83 -17.53
CA GLY A 38 -21.24 6.70 -17.72
C GLY A 38 -20.64 5.76 -16.68
N ILE A 39 -19.49 5.20 -17.00
CA ILE A 39 -18.70 4.38 -16.10
C ILE A 39 -17.29 4.95 -16.07
N THR A 40 -16.84 5.31 -14.88
CA THR A 40 -15.53 5.92 -14.65
C THR A 40 -14.74 5.04 -13.70
N LEU A 41 -13.48 4.81 -14.02
CA LEU A 41 -12.52 4.14 -13.15
C LEU A 41 -11.47 5.16 -12.71
N THR A 42 -11.23 5.24 -11.40
CA THR A 42 -10.23 6.12 -10.82
C THR A 42 -9.24 5.29 -10.01
N MET A 43 -7.95 5.49 -10.25
CA MET A 43 -6.87 4.95 -9.45
C MET A 43 -6.34 6.05 -8.55
N ASP A 44 -6.41 5.83 -7.24
CA ASP A 44 -5.93 6.75 -6.22
C ASP A 44 -4.84 6.11 -5.37
N GLY A 45 -3.89 6.93 -4.95
CA GLY A 45 -2.91 6.57 -3.93
C GLY A 45 -2.83 7.69 -2.92
N MET A 46 -2.92 7.37 -1.62
CA MET A 46 -2.99 8.38 -0.57
C MET A 46 -2.18 8.00 0.66
N VAL A 47 -1.60 9.02 1.31
CA VAL A 47 -0.99 8.92 2.64
C VAL A 47 -1.93 9.56 3.65
N SER A 48 -2.33 8.80 4.68
CA SER A 48 -3.08 9.29 5.82
C SER A 48 -2.22 9.25 7.07
N ILE A 49 -2.26 10.31 7.86
CA ILE A 49 -1.51 10.45 9.10
C ILE A 49 -2.52 10.69 10.23
N GLN A 50 -2.42 9.89 11.30
CA GLN A 50 -3.24 9.99 12.51
C GLN A 50 -2.31 10.22 13.71
N LEU A 51 -2.66 11.15 14.61
CA LEU A 51 -1.90 11.39 15.83
C LEU A 51 -2.22 10.38 16.93
N SER A 52 -1.21 10.08 17.76
CA SER A 52 -1.46 9.39 19.02
C SER A 52 -2.08 10.34 20.05
N PRO A 53 -3.03 9.89 20.88
CA PRO A 53 -3.59 10.70 21.96
C PRO A 53 -2.55 11.14 23.01
N ARG A 54 -1.38 10.46 23.09
CA ARG A 54 -0.31 10.78 24.07
C ARG A 54 0.62 11.90 23.63
N SER A 55 0.59 12.28 22.36
CA SER A 55 1.37 13.38 21.78
C SER A 55 0.50 14.59 21.37
N ALA A 56 -0.78 14.57 21.77
CA ALA A 56 -1.70 15.70 21.68
C ALA A 56 -1.22 16.81 22.62
N GLY A 57 -0.66 17.89 22.06
CA GLY A 57 -0.20 19.06 22.83
C GLY A 57 0.92 19.87 22.17
N LEU A 58 1.81 19.24 21.38
CA LEU A 58 2.86 19.95 20.64
C LEU A 58 2.64 20.00 19.11
N LEU A 59 1.88 19.06 18.55
CA LEU A 59 1.67 18.89 17.10
C LEU A 59 0.20 19.05 16.67
N GLU A 60 -0.65 19.50 17.59
CA GLU A 60 -2.12 19.56 17.43
C GLU A 60 -2.56 20.51 16.30
N SER A 61 -1.84 21.61 16.09
CA SER A 61 -2.16 22.60 15.05
C SER A 61 -1.80 22.17 13.63
N ILE A 62 -0.87 21.22 13.47
CA ILE A 62 -0.43 20.73 12.15
C ILE A 62 -1.31 19.57 11.67
N VAL A 63 -1.85 18.76 12.58
CA VAL A 63 -2.47 17.47 12.22
C VAL A 63 -3.99 17.41 12.45
N SER A 64 -4.58 18.31 13.27
CA SER A 64 -6.05 18.40 13.39
C SER A 64 -6.76 18.80 12.08
N SER A 65 -6.01 19.19 11.06
CA SER A 65 -6.49 19.58 9.72
C SER A 65 -5.95 18.71 8.58
N SER A 66 -5.10 17.70 8.84
CA SER A 66 -4.35 17.04 7.76
C SER A 66 -5.22 16.04 7.01
N LYS A 67 -5.91 16.54 5.98
CA LYS A 67 -6.54 15.72 4.94
C LYS A 67 -5.51 14.72 4.37
N PRO A 68 -5.94 13.51 3.98
CA PRO A 68 -5.07 12.57 3.30
C PRO A 68 -4.31 13.24 2.15
N VAL A 69 -3.01 12.99 2.06
CA VAL A 69 -2.12 13.56 1.05
C VAL A 69 -2.16 12.65 -0.18
N PRO A 70 -2.69 13.11 -1.33
CA PRO A 70 -2.71 12.30 -2.54
C PRO A 70 -1.31 12.17 -3.16
N LEU A 71 -0.90 10.93 -3.40
CA LEU A 71 0.30 10.54 -4.13
C LEU A 71 0.05 10.51 -5.64
N LEU A 72 -1.08 9.91 -6.04
CA LEU A 72 -1.53 9.84 -7.42
C LEU A 72 -3.07 9.89 -7.47
N SER A 73 -3.60 10.33 -8.61
CA SER A 73 -5.02 10.23 -8.93
C SER A 73 -5.15 10.27 -10.46
N HIS A 74 -5.47 9.13 -11.04
CA HIS A 74 -5.69 8.94 -12.48
C HIS A 74 -7.10 8.45 -12.71
N SER A 75 -7.86 9.14 -13.56
CA SER A 75 -9.25 8.78 -13.83
C SER A 75 -9.45 8.59 -15.33
N VAL A 76 -10.17 7.53 -15.71
CA VAL A 76 -10.49 7.19 -17.09
C VAL A 76 -11.97 6.83 -17.22
N VAL A 77 -12.59 7.32 -18.29
CA VAL A 77 -13.96 6.93 -18.66
C VAL A 77 -13.87 5.62 -19.41
N ILE A 78 -14.28 4.52 -18.78
CA ILE A 78 -14.24 3.17 -19.38
C ILE A 78 -15.48 2.89 -20.24
N ALA A 79 -16.60 3.58 -19.99
CA ALA A 79 -17.76 3.58 -20.88
C ALA A 79 -18.49 4.93 -20.82
N LYS A 80 -18.79 5.52 -21.98
CA LYS A 80 -19.64 6.71 -22.08
C LYS A 80 -21.10 6.36 -21.73
N SER A 81 -21.93 7.38 -21.49
CA SER A 81 -23.36 7.18 -21.26
C SER A 81 -23.98 6.34 -22.38
N GLY A 82 -24.81 5.37 -22.01
CA GLY A 82 -25.27 4.37 -22.95
C GLY A 82 -26.14 3.31 -22.31
N LYS A 83 -26.17 2.15 -22.96
CA LYS A 83 -26.97 1.00 -22.56
C LYS A 83 -26.10 -0.26 -22.63
N LEU A 84 -26.04 -1.00 -21.54
CA LEU A 84 -25.40 -2.30 -21.47
C LEU A 84 -26.46 -3.40 -21.72
N PRO A 85 -26.12 -4.48 -22.45
CA PRO A 85 -27.01 -5.61 -22.65
C PRO A 85 -27.23 -6.39 -21.34
N ALA A 86 -28.30 -7.18 -21.29
CA ALA A 86 -28.47 -8.19 -20.24
C ALA A 86 -27.32 -9.21 -20.28
N GLY A 87 -26.92 -9.69 -19.10
CA GLY A 87 -25.78 -10.57 -18.86
C GLY A 87 -24.55 -9.82 -18.39
N GLN A 88 -23.40 -10.43 -18.64
CA GLN A 88 -22.09 -9.93 -18.24
C GLN A 88 -21.47 -9.11 -19.37
N THR A 89 -21.02 -7.90 -19.04
CA THR A 89 -20.20 -7.05 -19.92
C THR A 89 -18.85 -6.80 -19.26
N GLU A 90 -17.78 -7.00 -20.02
CA GLU A 90 -16.41 -6.74 -19.58
C GLU A 90 -15.86 -5.48 -20.24
N LEU A 91 -15.33 -4.56 -19.43
CA LEU A 91 -14.79 -3.27 -19.87
C LEU A 91 -13.30 -3.21 -19.49
N PRO A 92 -12.38 -3.41 -20.45
CA PRO A 92 -10.95 -3.41 -20.15
C PRO A 92 -10.45 -2.01 -19.78
N PHE A 93 -9.43 -1.96 -18.94
CA PHE A 93 -8.76 -0.73 -18.55
C PHE A 93 -7.26 -0.91 -18.38
N GLU A 94 -6.52 0.18 -18.57
CA GLU A 94 -5.09 0.28 -18.28
C GLU A 94 -4.80 1.67 -17.73
N LEU A 95 -4.11 1.73 -16.59
CA LEU A 95 -3.73 2.99 -15.93
C LEU A 95 -2.24 2.93 -15.53
N PRO A 96 -1.45 3.99 -15.82
CA PRO A 96 -0.05 4.01 -15.43
C PRO A 96 0.11 4.25 -13.92
N LEU A 97 0.83 3.36 -13.22
CA LEU A 97 1.19 3.52 -11.81
C LEU A 97 2.35 4.51 -11.69
N ALA A 98 2.05 5.76 -11.99
CA ALA A 98 3.01 6.86 -11.97
C ALA A 98 2.44 8.04 -11.18
N PRO A 99 3.30 8.78 -10.45
CA PRO A 99 2.90 9.99 -9.74
C PRO A 99 2.44 11.06 -10.75
N ARG A 100 1.54 11.94 -10.31
CA ARG A 100 0.99 13.03 -11.16
C ARG A 100 2.04 14.07 -11.55
N SER A 101 3.08 14.21 -10.74
CA SER A 101 4.18 15.14 -10.95
C SER A 101 5.49 14.40 -10.74
N THR A 102 6.49 14.74 -11.56
CA THR A 102 7.86 14.22 -11.48
C THR A 102 8.54 14.47 -10.14
N SER A 103 8.02 15.39 -9.32
CA SER A 103 8.55 15.69 -7.98
C SER A 103 8.00 14.79 -6.86
N LYS A 104 6.97 13.98 -7.14
CA LYS A 104 6.37 13.07 -6.16
C LYS A 104 6.88 11.66 -6.38
N THR A 105 7.15 10.94 -5.29
CA THR A 105 7.51 9.52 -5.29
C THR A 105 6.32 8.69 -4.79
N LEU A 106 6.16 7.48 -5.31
CA LEU A 106 5.23 6.50 -4.78
C LEU A 106 5.92 5.71 -3.67
N TYR A 107 5.23 5.56 -2.54
CA TYR A 107 5.71 4.79 -1.40
C TYR A 107 5.13 3.39 -1.39
N GLU A 108 5.78 2.45 -0.70
CA GLU A 108 5.20 1.13 -0.47
C GLU A 108 3.87 1.23 0.28
N THR A 109 2.97 0.31 -0.02
CA THR A 109 1.74 0.12 0.75
C THR A 109 2.11 -0.21 2.19
N TYR A 110 1.54 0.53 3.13
CA TYR A 110 1.85 0.38 4.55
C TYR A 110 0.60 0.67 5.37
N HIS A 111 0.24 -0.25 6.27
CA HIS A 111 -0.88 -0.08 7.19
C HIS A 111 -0.36 -0.09 8.63
N GLY A 112 0.05 1.09 9.11
CA GLY A 112 0.46 1.30 10.50
C GLY A 112 -0.63 1.97 11.34
N ILE A 113 -0.36 2.07 12.64
CA ILE A 113 -1.28 2.67 13.61
C ILE A 113 -1.46 4.18 13.37
N TYR A 114 -0.40 4.88 12.99
CA TYR A 114 -0.38 6.34 12.84
C TYR A 114 -0.17 6.83 11.41
N ILE A 115 0.27 5.95 10.51
CA ILE A 115 0.51 6.27 9.11
C ILE A 115 -0.06 5.13 8.27
N THR A 116 -0.82 5.48 7.24
CA THR A 116 -1.33 4.53 6.26
C THR A 116 -1.04 5.04 4.86
N VAL A 117 -0.38 4.22 4.05
CA VAL A 117 -0.20 4.42 2.61
C VAL A 117 -1.02 3.34 1.92
N HIS A 118 -2.01 3.73 1.12
CA HIS A 118 -2.88 2.79 0.42
C HIS A 118 -3.11 3.21 -1.03
N TYR A 119 -3.37 2.23 -1.89
CA TYR A 119 -3.64 2.40 -3.31
C TYR A 119 -4.88 1.63 -3.71
N CYS A 120 -5.81 2.28 -4.41
CA CYS A 120 -7.12 1.71 -4.67
C CYS A 120 -7.64 2.11 -6.04
N LEU A 121 -8.30 1.17 -6.72
CA LEU A 121 -9.16 1.43 -7.86
C LEU A 121 -10.58 1.65 -7.38
N HIS A 122 -11.22 2.73 -7.81
CA HIS A 122 -12.62 3.04 -7.58
C HIS A 122 -13.36 3.10 -8.90
N CYS A 123 -14.34 2.23 -9.10
CA CYS A 123 -15.20 2.25 -10.26
C CYS A 123 -16.58 2.77 -9.88
N ASP A 124 -17.03 3.80 -10.60
CA ASP A 124 -18.33 4.42 -10.45
C ASP A 124 -19.16 4.17 -11.71
N LEU A 125 -20.27 3.44 -11.56
CA LEU A 125 -21.31 3.30 -12.57
C LEU A 125 -22.46 4.24 -12.20
N LYS A 126 -22.56 5.33 -12.96
CA LYS A 126 -23.64 6.30 -12.81
C LYS A 126 -24.91 5.77 -13.46
N ARG A 127 -26.01 5.68 -12.71
CA ARG A 127 -27.29 5.18 -13.24
C ARG A 127 -28.17 6.34 -13.67
N SER A 128 -28.94 6.13 -14.73
CA SER A 128 -29.95 7.10 -15.16
C SER A 128 -31.08 7.20 -14.13
N LEU A 129 -31.66 8.40 -13.97
CA LEU A 129 -32.83 8.71 -13.11
C LEU A 129 -32.51 8.67 -11.59
N LEU A 130 -33.53 8.51 -10.75
CA LEU A 130 -33.46 8.40 -9.29
C LEU A 130 -32.84 7.07 -8.79
N ALA A 131 -32.26 6.28 -9.69
CA ALA A 131 -31.63 5.02 -9.33
C ALA A 131 -30.29 5.29 -8.64
N LYS A 132 -30.01 4.57 -7.55
CA LYS A 132 -28.74 4.69 -6.83
C LYS A 132 -27.59 4.20 -7.71
N ASP A 133 -26.55 5.02 -7.84
CA ASP A 133 -25.28 4.65 -8.47
C ASP A 133 -24.67 3.40 -7.83
N VAL A 134 -23.91 2.65 -8.62
CA VAL A 134 -23.21 1.47 -8.15
C VAL A 134 -21.72 1.72 -8.22
N ASN A 135 -21.05 1.45 -7.11
CA ASN A 135 -19.62 1.64 -7.00
C ASN A 135 -18.93 0.37 -6.49
N LYS A 136 -17.66 0.24 -6.83
CA LYS A 136 -16.79 -0.83 -6.35
C LYS A 136 -15.39 -0.27 -6.14
N SER A 137 -14.76 -0.69 -5.05
CA SER A 137 -13.37 -0.39 -4.78
C SER A 137 -12.54 -1.67 -4.73
N GLN A 138 -11.32 -1.62 -5.25
CA GLN A 138 -10.36 -2.71 -5.23
C GLN A 138 -8.96 -2.18 -4.87
N GLU A 139 -8.50 -2.51 -3.67
CA GLU A 139 -7.15 -2.21 -3.22
C GLU A 139 -6.11 -3.08 -3.93
N PHE A 140 -4.92 -2.53 -4.13
CA PHE A 140 -3.74 -3.26 -4.59
C PHE A 140 -2.49 -2.79 -3.83
N ILE A 141 -1.45 -3.60 -3.87
CA ILE A 141 -0.22 -3.40 -3.12
C ILE A 141 0.83 -2.78 -4.03
N VAL A 142 1.55 -1.79 -3.53
CA VAL A 142 2.73 -1.21 -4.18
C VAL A 142 3.96 -1.60 -3.37
N GLU A 143 4.94 -2.20 -4.02
CA GLU A 143 6.24 -2.57 -3.45
C GLU A 143 7.36 -1.83 -4.19
N TYR A 144 8.48 -1.56 -3.52
CA TYR A 144 9.70 -1.11 -4.19
C TYR A 144 10.29 -2.25 -5.00
N LYS A 145 10.95 -1.92 -6.11
CA LYS A 145 11.68 -2.93 -6.87
C LYS A 145 12.85 -3.45 -6.01
N THR A 146 12.93 -4.76 -5.87
CA THR A 146 14.06 -5.41 -5.20
C THR A 146 15.35 -5.10 -5.96
N GLY A 147 16.34 -4.51 -5.28
CA GLY A 147 17.69 -4.26 -5.84
C GLY A 147 18.00 -2.82 -6.27
N THR A 148 17.09 -1.86 -6.04
CA THR A 148 17.37 -0.42 -6.28
C THR A 148 17.98 0.31 -5.08
N GLU A 149 17.88 -0.25 -3.88
CA GLU A 149 18.67 0.23 -2.75
C GLU A 149 20.10 -0.29 -2.91
N GLY A 150 21.05 0.63 -2.78
CA GLY A 150 22.44 0.43 -3.19
C GLY A 150 23.02 -0.89 -2.71
N LYS A 151 24.01 -1.38 -3.45
CA LYS A 151 24.98 -2.38 -3.00
C LYS A 151 25.77 -1.86 -1.78
N ASN A 152 25.10 -1.43 -0.72
CA ASN A 152 25.73 -1.18 0.56
C ASN A 152 26.22 -2.54 1.01
N GLN A 153 27.55 -2.64 1.04
CA GLN A 153 28.30 -3.82 1.40
C GLN A 153 27.61 -4.51 2.58
N MET A 154 27.41 -5.81 2.45
CA MET A 154 27.14 -6.69 3.58
C MET A 154 28.39 -6.62 4.47
N GLU A 155 28.51 -5.56 5.27
CA GLU A 155 29.56 -5.48 6.28
C GLU A 155 29.07 -6.27 7.47
N ALA A 156 29.80 -7.35 7.75
CA ALA A 156 29.59 -8.12 8.96
C ALA A 156 29.81 -7.21 10.17
N VAL A 157 28.87 -7.25 11.11
CA VAL A 157 28.95 -6.42 12.33
C VAL A 157 29.19 -7.32 13.52
N ASN A 158 30.35 -7.12 14.13
CA ASN A 158 30.72 -7.78 15.38
C ASN A 158 29.93 -7.18 16.54
N PHE A 159 29.51 -8.04 17.47
CA PHE A 159 28.86 -7.61 18.70
C PHE A 159 29.51 -8.27 19.93
N GLU A 160 29.35 -7.61 21.07
CA GLU A 160 29.85 -8.07 22.35
C GLU A 160 28.80 -7.80 23.45
N ILE A 161 28.44 -8.85 24.19
CA ILE A 161 27.50 -8.76 25.30
C ILE A 161 28.25 -9.06 26.59
N ARG A 162 28.21 -8.08 27.50
CA ARG A 162 28.81 -8.14 28.83
C ARG A 162 27.77 -7.70 29.87
N PRO A 163 27.94 -8.00 31.16
CA PRO A 163 27.05 -7.49 32.21
C PRO A 163 26.82 -5.97 32.15
N GLU A 164 27.82 -5.22 31.72
CA GLU A 164 27.77 -3.76 31.60
C GLU A 164 26.86 -3.31 30.44
N THR A 165 26.76 -4.09 29.35
CA THR A 165 26.00 -3.72 28.14
C THR A 165 24.52 -4.08 28.19
N LEU A 166 24.08 -4.86 29.19
CA LEU A 166 22.68 -5.24 29.35
C LEU A 166 21.77 -4.03 29.64
N GLN A 167 20.61 -3.98 28.98
CA GLN A 167 19.55 -3.00 29.22
C GLN A 167 18.43 -3.59 30.07
N ASN A 168 17.64 -2.75 30.75
CA ASN A 168 16.48 -3.14 31.56
C ASN A 168 16.77 -4.15 32.70
N VAL A 169 17.97 -4.11 33.26
CA VAL A 169 18.36 -4.95 34.41
C VAL A 169 17.93 -4.30 35.73
N ARG A 170 17.20 -5.05 36.56
CA ARG A 170 16.76 -4.58 37.90
C ARG A 170 17.84 -4.65 38.98
N ASP A 171 18.67 -5.70 38.99
CA ASP A 171 19.75 -5.88 39.96
C ASP A 171 21.02 -6.39 39.26
N ARG A 172 21.91 -5.45 38.90
CA ARG A 172 23.17 -5.76 38.20
C ARG A 172 24.19 -6.47 39.08
N ALA A 173 24.08 -6.35 40.41
CA ALA A 173 25.06 -6.93 41.34
C ALA A 173 24.98 -8.46 41.41
N ARG A 174 23.85 -9.05 41.02
CA ARG A 174 23.64 -10.51 40.96
C ARG A 174 24.06 -11.14 39.64
N ILE A 175 24.50 -10.34 38.67
CA ILE A 175 24.84 -10.84 37.34
C ILE A 175 26.29 -11.37 37.38
N PRO A 176 26.53 -12.64 37.04
CA PRO A 176 27.88 -13.18 36.97
C PRO A 176 28.67 -12.49 35.86
N ARG A 177 30.01 -12.52 35.95
CA ARG A 177 30.84 -12.05 34.84
C ARG A 177 30.73 -13.04 33.69
N PHE A 178 30.38 -12.54 32.52
CA PHE A 178 30.34 -13.30 31.29
C PHE A 178 30.79 -12.42 30.12
N LEU A 179 31.09 -13.09 29.01
CA LEU A 179 31.41 -12.44 27.76
C LEU A 179 30.82 -13.30 26.63
N VAL A 180 29.85 -12.76 25.91
CA VAL A 180 29.34 -13.38 24.68
C VAL A 180 29.79 -12.52 23.51
N ARG A 181 30.34 -13.13 22.48
CA ARG A 181 30.79 -12.44 21.27
C ARG A 181 30.18 -13.09 20.05
N GLY A 182 30.10 -12.35 18.96
CA GLY A 182 29.62 -12.91 17.72
C GLY A 182 29.65 -11.88 16.62
N HIS A 183 29.09 -12.26 15.49
CA HIS A 183 28.87 -11.34 14.39
C HIS A 183 27.53 -11.61 13.72
N LEU A 184 26.97 -10.57 13.12
CA LEU A 184 25.89 -10.67 12.15
C LEU A 184 26.49 -10.47 10.77
N ASP A 185 26.08 -11.26 9.79
CA ASP A 185 26.62 -11.19 8.43
C ASP A 185 26.23 -9.89 7.71
N SER A 186 25.14 -9.24 8.16
CA SER A 186 24.72 -7.94 7.66
C SER A 186 23.82 -7.20 8.63
N VAL A 187 23.87 -5.87 8.58
CA VAL A 187 22.86 -4.97 9.18
C VAL A 187 21.69 -4.68 8.24
N ASN A 188 21.81 -5.06 6.97
CA ASN A 188 20.71 -5.02 6.02
C ASN A 188 19.98 -6.37 6.09
N CYS A 189 18.75 -6.36 6.61
CA CYS A 189 17.98 -7.57 6.87
C CYS A 189 16.71 -7.61 6.00
N PRO A 190 16.80 -8.01 4.71
CA PRO A 190 15.62 -8.16 3.86
C PRO A 190 14.65 -9.17 4.46
N LEU A 191 13.35 -8.85 4.48
CA LEU A 191 12.31 -9.72 5.06
C LEU A 191 12.23 -11.10 4.40
N SER A 192 12.63 -11.21 3.14
CA SER A 192 12.64 -12.46 2.37
C SER A 192 13.87 -13.34 2.63
N LYS A 193 14.83 -12.88 3.44
CA LYS A 193 16.07 -13.60 3.72
C LYS A 193 16.22 -13.87 5.23
N PRO A 194 16.86 -14.99 5.60
CA PRO A 194 17.15 -15.24 7.01
C PRO A 194 18.18 -14.24 7.54
N LEU A 195 18.04 -13.88 8.81
CA LEU A 195 19.12 -13.26 9.58
C LEU A 195 20.20 -14.31 9.83
N THR A 196 21.46 -13.97 9.53
CA THR A 196 22.60 -14.89 9.54
C THR A 196 23.77 -14.30 10.31
N GLY A 197 24.61 -15.16 10.87
CA GLY A 197 25.73 -14.80 11.74
C GLY A 197 26.10 -15.92 12.70
N GLU A 198 27.04 -15.64 13.62
CA GLU A 198 27.56 -16.61 14.58
C GLU A 198 27.59 -16.04 16.01
N VAL A 199 27.47 -16.95 16.99
CA VAL A 199 27.59 -16.64 18.42
C VAL A 199 28.64 -17.55 19.05
N GLY A 200 29.61 -16.95 19.73
CA GLY A 200 30.59 -17.59 20.59
C GLY A 200 30.41 -17.18 22.06
N ILE A 201 30.63 -18.14 22.96
CA ILE A 201 30.54 -17.99 24.43
C ILE A 201 31.91 -18.22 25.04
#